data_AF-A0A7V9ACP2-F1
#
_entry.id   AF-A0A7V9ACP2-F1
#
_cell.length_a   1.000
_cell.length_b   1.000
_cell.length_c   1.000
_cell.angle_alpha   90.00
_cell.angle_beta   90.00
_cell.angle_gamma   90.00
#
_symmetry.space_group_name_H-M   'P 1'
#
loop_
_entity.id
_entity.type
_entity.pdbx_description
1 polymer ?
#
loop_
_entity_poly.entity_id
_entity_poly.type
_entity_poly.pdbx_seq_one_letter_code
_entity_poly.pdbx_strand_id
1 'polypeptide(L)'
;MKLLTRVWPGSRRFLRNGGRFTLVLCGFVLALEVAGRFARHDFQDLLGLLALNVALITVVIRHRRTPLPWLEGLLELCGQWGYQASQWQYKLGLDLRGEPPLPQAVPRWITWGIAGLVLWGMLAGLLWYLAPEAGWRLLGVYGSYTLYLAALGILWLLLLLLTFFGVYVPVTVLDRLLKTRLGDPDRRGVELAAVVAYAVLISALAWEAPCGWILLINGGLLLFTAAVGLLLGRDEAAVVWQSRRGIRALPIRRLLTLVAFLLLLLTADILVTACGNRLWGPPPGQDPLPLTGLLGAVAAWLLPGLWAVTLAFWCQSRRHDPARRTPPTVHIGGTDPLAIARAATLIRRWGWYVRRHPAPRQSGDVPILIVPPEQSQATDFDPPWPLRVSVEDLQRPEVRERLERRDVIQLRRQLFRGLHKLFKRLAPYRGPGGGAFWLAPHWWFLDSAGREESDPNSEEGRASLVGPPYHTVLSRRARQHAHALLRATHIDIIFVEDGVSFKHVERVLRILAELYDVHGGRRRAEDLHFRGLPKVRVMIHDYAPGNPFTHELYPEPKYLDLSRLRALHIFKDRGGEEEPITPPHEFSYTPAPSLSV
;
A
#
# COMPACT_ATOMS: atom_id res chain seq x y z
N MET A 1 -29.20 39.81 44.91
CA MET A 1 -29.62 39.19 43.63
C MET A 1 -30.25 40.17 42.61
N LYS A 2 -31.14 41.10 42.99
CA LYS A 2 -31.82 42.01 42.03
C LYS A 2 -30.88 43.00 41.29
N LEU A 3 -29.77 43.42 41.89
CA LEU A 3 -28.79 44.34 41.29
C LEU A 3 -27.95 43.70 40.17
N LEU A 4 -27.45 42.47 40.39
CA LEU A 4 -26.70 41.71 39.38
C LEU A 4 -27.55 41.37 38.13
N THR A 5 -28.86 41.17 38.30
CA THR A 5 -29.77 40.90 37.18
C THR A 5 -30.08 42.14 36.32
N ARG A 6 -29.80 43.35 36.79
CA ARG A 6 -30.07 44.61 36.06
C ARG A 6 -28.90 45.03 35.17
N VAL A 7 -27.67 44.70 35.59
CA VAL A 7 -26.42 45.05 34.87
C VAL A 7 -26.13 44.08 33.71
N TRP A 8 -26.62 42.84 33.79
CA TRP A 8 -26.38 41.82 32.77
C TRP A 8 -27.67 41.14 32.31
N PRO A 9 -28.45 41.75 31.40
CA PRO A 9 -29.71 41.19 30.90
C PRO A 9 -29.55 39.78 30.28
N GLY A 10 -28.36 39.41 29.81
CA GLY A 10 -28.02 38.05 29.34
C GLY A 10 -27.91 36.97 30.44
N SER A 11 -27.75 37.33 31.72
CA SER A 11 -27.49 36.38 32.82
C SER A 11 -28.65 35.41 33.06
N ARG A 12 -29.90 35.85 32.90
CA ARG A 12 -31.09 34.98 33.03
C ARG A 12 -31.19 33.95 31.91
N ARG A 13 -30.80 34.29 30.68
CA ARG A 13 -30.77 33.34 29.55
C ARG A 13 -29.65 32.31 29.74
N PHE A 14 -28.48 32.74 30.19
CA PHE A 14 -27.35 31.86 30.51
C PHE A 14 -27.70 30.83 31.60
N LEU A 15 -28.34 31.27 32.69
CA LEU A 15 -28.73 30.37 33.79
C LEU A 15 -29.82 29.35 33.43
N ARG A 16 -30.68 29.65 32.45
CA ARG A 16 -31.79 28.77 32.04
C ARG A 16 -31.35 27.75 30.97
N ASN A 17 -30.37 28.11 30.13
CA ASN A 17 -29.90 27.30 29.01
C ASN A 17 -28.57 26.57 29.31
N GLY A 18 -28.51 25.81 30.41
CA GLY A 18 -27.34 24.97 30.73
C GLY A 18 -26.16 25.67 31.42
N GLY A 19 -26.26 26.95 31.76
CA GLY A 19 -25.20 27.67 32.48
C GLY A 19 -24.85 27.07 33.84
N ARG A 20 -25.84 26.51 34.57
CA ARG A 20 -25.58 25.80 35.84
C ARG A 20 -24.69 24.57 35.66
N PHE A 21 -24.94 23.77 34.63
CA PHE A 21 -24.12 22.61 34.30
C PHE A 21 -22.70 23.02 33.92
N THR A 22 -22.58 24.09 33.12
CA THR A 22 -21.26 24.64 32.72
C THR A 22 -20.47 25.13 33.93
N LEU A 23 -21.12 25.82 34.89
CA LEU A 23 -20.47 26.24 36.14
C LEU A 23 -20.01 25.06 37.00
N VAL A 24 -20.82 23.99 37.11
CA VAL A 24 -20.44 22.76 37.81
C VAL A 24 -19.24 22.09 37.12
N LEU A 25 -19.25 22.03 35.79
CA LEU A 25 -18.13 21.48 35.02
C LEU A 25 -16.85 22.31 35.20
N CYS A 26 -16.93 23.63 35.15
CA CYS A 26 -15.78 24.51 35.42
C CYS A 26 -15.26 24.33 36.85
N GLY A 27 -16.16 24.24 37.84
CA GLY A 27 -15.79 23.95 39.23
C GLY A 27 -15.11 22.60 39.37
N PHE A 28 -15.60 21.57 38.68
CA PHE A 28 -14.98 20.25 38.64
C PHE A 28 -13.58 20.27 38.02
N VAL A 29 -13.40 20.92 36.87
CA VAL A 29 -12.09 21.05 36.20
C VAL A 29 -11.10 21.82 37.09
N LEU A 30 -11.53 22.89 37.75
CA LEU A 30 -10.71 23.63 38.71
C LEU A 30 -10.35 22.79 39.94
N ALA A 31 -11.31 22.02 40.48
CA ALA A 31 -11.04 21.12 41.59
C ALA A 31 -10.03 20.03 41.20
N LEU A 32 -10.15 19.48 39.99
CA LEU A 32 -9.21 18.51 39.44
C LEU A 32 -7.81 19.12 39.26
N GLU A 33 -7.74 20.35 38.76
CA GLU A 33 -6.49 21.11 38.61
C GLU A 33 -5.78 21.31 39.97
N VAL A 34 -6.53 21.70 41.01
CA VAL A 34 -5.97 21.88 42.36
C VAL A 34 -5.55 20.55 42.98
N ALA A 35 -6.38 19.51 42.88
CA ALA A 35 -6.08 18.19 43.43
C ALA A 35 -4.83 17.57 42.77
N GLY A 36 -4.70 17.75 41.46
CA GLY A 36 -3.58 17.26 40.67
C GLY A 36 -2.22 17.80 41.04
N ARG A 37 -2.15 19.02 41.60
CA ARG A 37 -0.89 19.59 42.10
C ARG A 37 -0.30 18.81 43.27
N PHE A 38 -1.12 17.99 43.94
CA PHE A 38 -0.68 17.09 45.01
C PHE A 38 -0.47 15.66 44.52
N ALA A 39 -0.70 15.37 43.24
CA ALA A 39 -0.43 14.06 42.67
C ALA A 39 1.08 13.80 42.70
N ARG A 40 1.48 12.61 43.16
CA ARG A 40 2.88 12.17 43.27
C ARG A 40 3.25 11.10 42.25
N HIS A 41 2.28 10.29 41.84
CA HIS A 41 2.51 9.16 40.94
C HIS A 41 1.37 8.99 39.92
N ASP A 42 1.67 8.34 38.81
CA ASP A 42 0.74 8.14 37.70
C ASP A 42 -0.53 7.34 38.00
N PHE A 43 -0.59 6.53 39.08
CA PHE A 43 -1.87 5.97 39.52
C PHE A 43 -2.90 7.04 39.94
N GLN A 44 -2.46 8.16 40.51
CA GLN A 44 -3.36 9.29 40.80
C GLN A 44 -3.75 9.99 39.50
N ASP A 45 -2.83 10.07 38.54
CA ASP A 45 -3.12 10.59 37.22
C ASP A 45 -4.14 9.71 36.47
N LEU A 46 -4.12 8.39 36.67
CA LEU A 46 -5.15 7.48 36.17
C LEU A 46 -6.53 7.78 36.75
N LEU A 47 -6.62 7.98 38.08
CA LEU A 47 -7.88 8.36 38.71
C LEU A 47 -8.37 9.73 38.21
N GLY A 48 -7.48 10.69 38.05
CA GLY A 48 -7.78 12.00 37.48
C GLY A 48 -8.29 11.89 36.03
N LEU A 49 -7.65 11.06 35.22
CA LEU A 49 -8.04 10.78 33.84
C LEU A 49 -9.41 10.08 33.77
N LEU A 50 -9.68 9.11 34.64
CA LEU A 50 -10.99 8.46 34.74
C LEU A 50 -12.08 9.47 35.12
N ALA A 51 -11.80 10.34 36.10
CA ALA A 51 -12.72 11.40 36.50
C ALA A 51 -12.99 12.39 35.34
N LEU A 52 -11.94 12.76 34.58
CA LEU A 52 -12.05 13.60 33.39
C LEU A 52 -12.89 12.93 32.28
N ASN A 53 -12.71 11.62 32.06
CA ASN A 53 -13.52 10.85 31.10
C ASN A 53 -14.99 10.77 31.52
N VAL A 54 -15.29 10.56 32.82
CA VAL A 54 -16.66 10.59 33.33
C VAL A 54 -17.29 11.97 33.10
N ALA A 55 -16.53 13.05 33.33
CA ALA A 55 -16.99 14.40 33.02
C ALA A 55 -17.27 14.58 31.52
N LEU A 56 -16.39 14.10 30.65
CA LEU A 56 -16.58 14.14 29.19
C LEU A 56 -17.83 13.35 28.75
N ILE A 57 -18.03 12.13 29.25
CA ILE A 57 -19.23 11.32 28.98
C ILE A 57 -20.48 12.06 29.46
N THR A 58 -20.42 12.68 30.64
CA THR A 58 -21.53 13.48 31.19
C THR A 58 -21.84 14.68 30.30
N VAL A 59 -20.82 15.36 29.75
CA VAL A 59 -20.97 16.43 28.76
C VAL A 59 -21.64 15.92 27.49
N VAL A 60 -21.21 14.77 26.95
CA VAL A 60 -21.82 14.16 25.75
C VAL A 60 -23.29 13.80 25.99
N ILE A 61 -23.60 13.12 27.10
CA ILE A 61 -24.98 12.76 27.48
C ILE A 61 -25.83 14.01 27.67
N ARG A 62 -25.27 15.04 28.33
CA ARG A 62 -25.97 16.31 28.57
C ARG A 62 -26.23 17.02 27.25
N HIS A 63 -25.24 17.13 26.37
CA HIS A 63 -25.36 17.78 25.07
C HIS A 63 -26.41 17.10 24.19
N ARG A 64 -26.47 15.76 24.19
CA ARG A 64 -27.51 15.00 23.47
C ARG A 64 -28.93 15.30 23.97
N ARG A 65 -29.11 15.60 25.27
CA ARG A 65 -30.42 15.95 25.86
C ARG A 65 -30.79 17.42 25.70
N THR A 66 -29.80 18.28 25.89
CA THR A 66 -29.92 19.74 25.77
C THR A 66 -28.62 20.26 25.19
N PRO A 67 -28.61 20.76 23.93
CA PRO A 67 -27.39 21.24 23.31
C PRO A 67 -26.72 22.31 24.16
N LEU A 68 -25.41 22.21 24.26
CA LEU A 68 -24.54 23.14 24.99
C LEU A 68 -23.95 24.11 23.95
N PRO A 69 -24.28 25.43 23.99
CA PRO A 69 -23.90 26.36 22.93
C PRO A 69 -22.38 26.44 22.66
N TRP A 70 -21.57 26.35 23.72
CA TRP A 70 -20.11 26.36 23.59
C TRP A 70 -19.58 25.09 22.90
N LEU A 71 -20.27 23.95 23.07
CA LEU A 71 -19.88 22.70 22.44
C LEU A 71 -20.33 22.67 20.97
N GLU A 72 -21.48 23.27 20.64
CA GLU A 72 -21.89 23.46 19.24
C GLU A 72 -20.86 24.27 18.47
N GLY A 73 -20.40 25.40 19.03
CA GLY A 73 -19.33 26.19 18.41
C GLY A 73 -18.03 25.40 18.21
N LEU A 74 -17.66 24.54 19.17
CA LEU A 74 -16.50 23.64 19.02
C LEU A 74 -16.73 22.55 17.97
N LEU A 75 -17.91 21.95 17.91
CA LEU A 75 -18.25 20.93 16.93
C LEU A 75 -18.34 21.52 15.52
N GLU A 76 -18.84 22.75 15.37
CA GLU A 76 -18.83 23.50 14.11
C GLU A 76 -17.39 23.80 13.66
N LEU A 77 -16.53 24.24 14.58
CA LEU A 77 -15.10 24.41 14.29
C LEU A 77 -14.51 23.06 13.84
N CYS A 78 -14.67 21.99 14.61
CA CYS A 78 -14.23 20.65 14.24
C CYS A 78 -14.80 20.20 12.89
N GLY A 79 -16.05 20.53 12.58
CA GLY A 79 -16.70 20.27 11.31
C GLY A 79 -16.10 21.07 10.16
N GLN A 80 -15.73 22.33 10.37
CA GLN A 80 -14.99 23.14 9.40
C GLN A 80 -13.59 22.57 9.14
N TRP A 81 -12.87 22.15 10.18
CA TRP A 81 -11.59 21.47 10.05
C TRP A 81 -11.74 20.12 9.32
N GLY A 82 -12.77 19.34 9.65
CA GLY A 82 -13.11 18.08 9.00
C GLY A 82 -13.48 18.26 7.53
N TYR A 83 -14.25 19.30 7.20
CA TYR A 83 -14.60 19.66 5.83
C TYR A 83 -13.37 20.13 5.03
N GLN A 84 -12.48 20.93 5.63
CA GLN A 84 -11.21 21.29 5.00
C GLN A 84 -10.33 20.06 4.76
N ALA A 85 -10.30 19.12 5.71
CA ALA A 85 -9.57 17.86 5.57
C ALA A 85 -10.19 16.93 4.52
N SER A 86 -11.52 16.86 4.43
CA SER A 86 -12.22 16.06 3.40
C SER A 86 -12.04 16.66 2.00
N GLN A 87 -12.04 17.99 1.87
CA GLN A 87 -11.65 18.66 0.63
C GLN A 87 -10.20 18.33 0.20
N TRP A 88 -9.32 17.94 1.13
CA TRP A 88 -7.99 17.44 0.79
C TRP A 88 -8.03 15.97 0.33
N GLN A 89 -8.95 15.16 0.84
CA GLN A 89 -9.14 13.76 0.43
C GLN A 89 -9.61 13.65 -1.02
N TYR A 90 -10.59 14.46 -1.46
CA TYR A 90 -11.08 14.48 -2.85
C TYR A 90 -10.01 14.87 -3.89
N LYS A 91 -8.86 15.36 -3.44
CA LYS A 91 -7.77 15.78 -4.31
C LYS A 91 -6.71 14.71 -4.49
N LEU A 92 -6.75 13.62 -3.74
CA LEU A 92 -5.78 12.53 -3.84
C LEU A 92 -6.23 11.55 -4.92
N GLY A 93 -5.45 11.39 -5.99
CA GLY A 93 -5.68 10.36 -6.99
C GLY A 93 -4.37 9.71 -7.42
N LEU A 94 -4.44 8.57 -8.10
CA LEU A 94 -3.26 7.89 -8.64
C LEU A 94 -2.98 8.36 -10.08
N ASP A 95 -1.73 8.68 -10.39
CA ASP A 95 -1.21 8.85 -11.74
C ASP A 95 -0.44 7.60 -12.11
N LEU A 96 -1.03 6.80 -12.99
CA LEU A 96 -0.45 5.57 -13.51
C LEU A 96 0.40 5.85 -14.77
N ARG A 97 0.14 6.97 -15.44
CA ARG A 97 0.74 7.30 -16.73
C ARG A 97 2.19 7.76 -16.56
N GLY A 98 2.38 8.78 -15.72
CA GLY A 98 3.68 9.42 -15.47
C GLY A 98 4.14 10.40 -16.57
N GLU A 99 3.46 10.43 -17.73
CA GLU A 99 3.81 11.28 -18.88
C GLU A 99 2.62 12.17 -19.34
N PRO A 100 2.85 13.47 -19.59
CA PRO A 100 4.03 14.25 -19.20
C PRO A 100 4.25 14.24 -17.68
N PRO A 101 5.50 14.40 -17.21
CA PRO A 101 5.84 14.36 -15.80
C PRO A 101 5.19 15.53 -15.06
N LEU A 102 4.45 15.22 -14.00
CA LEU A 102 3.92 16.24 -13.10
C LEU A 102 5.02 16.76 -12.17
N PRO A 103 4.97 18.04 -11.77
CA PRO A 103 5.94 18.59 -10.85
C PRO A 103 5.90 17.85 -9.50
N GLN A 104 7.03 17.27 -9.12
CA GLN A 104 7.14 16.48 -7.90
C GLN A 104 7.24 17.37 -6.67
N ALA A 105 6.48 17.07 -5.62
CA ALA A 105 6.57 17.77 -4.34
C ALA A 105 6.24 16.83 -3.17
N VAL A 106 6.61 17.17 -1.95
CA VAL A 106 6.11 16.45 -0.76
C VAL A 106 4.91 17.23 -0.20
N PRO A 107 3.78 16.56 0.14
CA PRO A 107 2.68 17.22 0.83
C PRO A 107 3.17 17.95 2.09
N ARG A 108 2.79 19.22 2.25
CA ARG A 108 3.29 20.07 3.35
C ARG A 108 2.99 19.48 4.72
N TRP A 109 1.86 18.81 4.89
CA TRP A 109 1.50 18.19 6.17
C TRP A 109 2.48 17.08 6.57
N ILE A 110 3.08 16.35 5.61
CA ILE A 110 4.14 15.37 5.89
C ILE A 110 5.40 16.10 6.38
N THR A 111 5.83 17.16 5.68
CA THR A 111 7.02 17.91 6.09
C THR A 111 6.85 18.58 7.45
N TRP A 112 5.67 19.16 7.73
CA TRP A 112 5.34 19.73 9.03
C TRP A 112 5.23 18.67 10.12
N GLY A 113 4.66 17.50 9.79
CA GLY A 113 4.60 16.35 10.70
C GLY A 113 5.99 15.86 11.09
N ILE A 114 6.89 15.69 10.12
CA ILE A 114 8.29 15.32 10.38
C ILE A 114 8.97 16.38 11.24
N ALA A 115 8.88 17.67 10.88
CA ALA A 115 9.52 18.74 11.65
C ALA A 115 8.97 18.83 13.09
N GLY A 116 7.66 18.69 13.26
CA GLY A 116 6.99 18.73 14.56
C GLY A 116 7.39 17.56 15.45
N LEU A 117 7.45 16.34 14.90
CA LEU A 117 7.93 15.16 15.63
C LEU A 117 9.42 15.29 15.99
N VAL A 118 10.28 15.68 15.05
CA VAL A 118 11.71 15.90 15.34
C VAL A 118 11.89 16.95 16.46
N LEU A 119 11.14 18.05 16.41
CA LEU A 119 11.15 19.06 17.47
C LEU A 119 10.65 18.49 18.81
N TRP A 120 9.57 17.71 18.79
CA TRP A 120 9.01 17.08 19.98
C TRP A 120 9.99 16.08 20.61
N GLY A 121 10.60 15.19 19.83
CA GLY A 121 11.62 14.26 20.31
C GLY A 121 12.81 14.96 20.93
N MET A 122 13.28 16.07 20.34
CA MET A 122 14.31 16.92 20.94
C MET A 122 13.88 17.55 22.26
N LEU A 123 12.67 18.12 22.32
CA LEU A 123 12.13 18.72 23.54
C LEU A 123 11.94 17.67 24.64
N ALA A 124 11.32 16.53 24.33
CA ALA A 124 11.14 15.43 25.28
C ALA A 124 12.49 14.92 25.80
N GLY A 125 13.48 14.71 24.93
CA GLY A 125 14.83 14.33 25.32
C GLY A 125 15.50 15.37 26.22
N LEU A 126 15.39 16.66 25.88
CA LEU A 126 15.91 17.76 26.70
C LEU A 126 15.23 17.83 28.07
N LEU A 127 13.93 17.60 28.15
CA LEU A 127 13.20 17.59 29.42
C LEU A 127 13.63 16.43 30.32
N TRP A 128 13.85 15.25 29.75
CA TRP A 128 14.40 14.12 30.49
C TRP A 128 15.85 14.34 30.94
N TYR A 129 16.64 15.07 30.15
CA TYR A 129 17.98 15.48 30.55
C TYR A 129 17.98 16.51 31.68
N LEU A 130 17.12 17.53 31.62
CA LEU A 130 17.06 18.62 32.61
C LEU A 130 16.34 18.22 33.90
N ALA A 131 15.34 17.35 33.83
CA ALA A 131 14.59 16.86 34.97
C ALA A 131 14.57 15.32 35.00
N PRO A 132 15.68 14.65 35.36
CA PRO A 132 15.77 13.20 35.27
C PRO A 132 14.73 12.43 36.08
N GLU A 133 14.34 12.96 37.23
CA GLU A 133 13.43 12.27 38.14
C GLU A 133 11.96 12.40 37.71
N ALA A 134 11.58 13.54 37.13
CA ALA A 134 10.19 13.88 36.86
C ALA A 134 9.84 14.05 35.37
N GLY A 135 10.84 14.18 34.50
CA GLY A 135 10.69 14.38 33.06
C GLY A 135 9.72 15.51 32.71
N TRP A 136 8.86 15.25 31.72
CA TRP A 136 7.84 16.19 31.26
C TRP A 136 6.64 16.34 32.21
N ARG A 137 6.45 15.41 33.17
CA ARG A 137 5.38 15.49 34.17
C ARG A 137 5.54 16.73 35.05
N LEU A 138 6.78 17.12 35.39
CA LEU A 138 7.06 18.32 36.17
C LEU A 138 6.42 19.56 35.52
N LEU A 139 6.70 19.77 34.23
CA LEU A 139 6.12 20.89 33.48
C LEU A 139 4.60 20.79 33.36
N GLY A 140 4.09 19.58 33.13
CA GLY A 140 2.65 19.34 33.01
C GLY A 140 1.88 19.71 34.28
N VAL A 141 2.31 19.18 35.43
CA VAL A 141 1.63 19.37 36.72
C VAL A 141 1.70 20.84 37.19
N TYR A 142 2.83 21.52 36.99
CA TYR A 142 2.97 22.93 37.41
C TYR A 142 2.34 23.92 36.43
N GLY A 143 2.29 23.60 35.14
CA GLY A 143 1.67 24.45 34.12
C GLY A 143 0.14 24.33 34.11
N SER A 144 -0.37 23.14 33.83
CA SER A 144 -1.80 22.82 33.87
C SER A 144 -1.98 21.31 34.00
N TYR A 145 -2.39 20.85 35.18
CA TYR A 145 -2.61 19.44 35.45
C TYR A 145 -3.67 18.83 34.53
N THR A 146 -4.73 19.57 34.23
CA THR A 146 -5.81 19.10 33.34
C THR A 146 -5.36 18.91 31.89
N LEU A 147 -4.53 19.82 31.36
CA LEU A 147 -3.91 19.67 30.04
C LEU A 147 -2.89 18.52 30.02
N TYR A 148 -2.11 18.39 31.10
CA TYR A 148 -1.19 17.27 31.30
C TYR A 148 -1.94 15.93 31.30
N LEU A 149 -3.05 15.80 32.02
CA LEU A 149 -3.88 14.59 32.02
C LEU A 149 -4.41 14.25 30.64
N ALA A 150 -4.85 15.26 29.86
CA ALA A 150 -5.30 15.03 28.49
C ALA A 150 -4.16 14.50 27.60
N ALA A 151 -2.97 15.10 27.68
CA ALA A 151 -1.78 14.64 26.95
C ALA A 151 -1.34 13.24 27.39
N LEU A 152 -1.33 12.95 28.69
CA LEU A 152 -1.03 11.64 29.26
C LEU A 152 -2.04 10.59 28.80
N GLY A 153 -3.33 10.93 28.76
CA GLY A 153 -4.38 10.06 28.27
C GLY A 153 -4.21 9.72 26.78
N ILE A 154 -3.82 10.68 25.95
CA ILE A 154 -3.47 10.45 24.54
C ILE A 154 -2.24 9.54 24.44
N LEU A 155 -1.20 9.79 25.22
CA LEU A 155 0.01 8.96 25.25
C LEU A 155 -0.32 7.52 25.63
N TRP A 156 -1.11 7.28 26.68
CA TRP A 156 -1.54 5.95 27.09
C TRP A 156 -2.38 5.26 26.04
N LEU A 157 -3.31 5.97 25.40
CA LEU A 157 -4.09 5.41 24.28
C LEU A 157 -3.18 4.98 23.14
N LEU A 158 -2.19 5.80 22.78
CA LEU A 158 -1.22 5.48 21.73
C LEU A 158 -0.34 4.27 22.11
N LEU A 159 0.12 4.19 23.36
CA LEU A 159 0.89 3.04 23.88
C LEU A 159 0.05 1.75 23.88
N LEU A 160 -1.22 1.83 24.26
CA LEU A 160 -2.15 0.70 24.23
C LEU A 160 -2.45 0.27 22.80
N LEU A 161 -2.67 1.20 21.88
CA LEU A 161 -2.82 0.90 20.45
C LEU A 161 -1.56 0.26 19.88
N LEU A 162 -0.38 0.80 20.21
CA LEU A 162 0.89 0.25 19.76
C LEU A 162 1.11 -1.17 20.31
N THR A 163 0.76 -1.40 21.57
CA THR A 163 0.78 -2.73 22.20
C THR A 163 -0.19 -3.68 21.50
N PHE A 164 -1.44 -3.26 21.27
CA PHE A 164 -2.46 -4.04 20.59
C PHE A 164 -2.03 -4.43 19.17
N PHE A 165 -1.60 -3.46 18.35
CA PHE A 165 -1.12 -3.73 17.00
C PHE A 165 0.17 -4.54 17.00
N GLY A 166 1.06 -4.29 17.96
CA GLY A 166 2.32 -5.01 18.16
C GLY A 166 2.16 -6.49 18.46
N VAL A 167 1.03 -6.89 19.04
CA VAL A 167 0.63 -8.29 19.18
C VAL A 167 -0.18 -8.76 17.97
N TYR A 168 -1.24 -8.03 17.62
CA TYR A 168 -2.22 -8.47 16.63
C TYR A 168 -1.62 -8.65 15.22
N VAL A 169 -0.80 -7.71 14.75
CA VAL A 169 -0.28 -7.72 13.38
C VAL A 169 0.73 -8.87 13.17
N PRO A 170 1.75 -9.07 14.02
CA PRO A 170 2.64 -10.22 13.90
C PRO A 170 1.92 -11.56 14.00
N VAL A 171 0.96 -11.68 14.91
CA VAL A 171 0.17 -12.92 15.09
C VAL A 171 -0.67 -13.22 13.86
N THR A 172 -1.37 -12.24 13.30
CA THR A 172 -2.18 -12.44 12.08
C THR A 172 -1.33 -12.79 10.85
N VAL A 173 -0.13 -12.22 10.74
CA VAL A 173 0.81 -12.57 9.66
C VAL A 173 1.38 -13.97 9.85
N LEU A 174 1.75 -14.33 11.08
CA LEU A 174 2.23 -15.66 11.42
C LEU A 174 1.15 -16.71 11.15
N ASP A 175 -0.08 -16.46 11.57
CA ASP A 175 -1.26 -17.28 11.27
C ASP A 175 -1.41 -17.50 9.76
N ARG A 176 -1.42 -16.43 8.96
CA ARG A 176 -1.47 -16.55 7.49
C ARG A 176 -0.32 -17.40 6.94
N LEU A 177 0.90 -17.21 7.42
CA LEU A 177 2.07 -17.99 6.98
C LEU A 177 1.95 -19.46 7.36
N LEU A 178 1.50 -19.77 8.58
CA LEU A 178 1.27 -21.15 9.04
C LEU A 178 0.15 -21.81 8.23
N LYS A 179 -0.95 -21.10 7.95
CA LYS A 179 -2.06 -21.57 7.10
C LYS A 179 -1.58 -21.96 5.71
N THR A 180 -0.68 -21.18 5.12
CA THR A 180 -0.11 -21.52 3.80
C THR A 180 0.82 -22.74 3.83
N ARG A 181 1.41 -23.11 4.98
CA ARG A 181 2.41 -24.18 5.08
C ARG A 181 1.87 -25.50 5.64
N LEU A 182 1.00 -25.47 6.64
CA LEU A 182 0.65 -26.64 7.47
C LEU A 182 -0.67 -27.34 7.13
N GLY A 183 -1.56 -26.77 6.29
CA GLY A 183 -2.89 -27.37 6.03
C GLY A 183 -3.85 -27.32 7.24
N ASP A 184 -5.16 -27.54 7.04
CA ASP A 184 -6.24 -27.14 7.98
C ASP A 184 -6.35 -27.86 9.35
N PRO A 185 -6.03 -29.16 9.55
CA PRO A 185 -6.62 -29.90 10.68
C PRO A 185 -5.99 -29.70 12.07
N ASP A 186 -4.70 -29.36 12.22
CA ASP A 186 -3.99 -29.41 13.53
C ASP A 186 -3.54 -28.04 14.10
N ARG A 187 -4.22 -26.97 13.71
CA ARG A 187 -3.68 -25.60 13.79
C ARG A 187 -3.81 -24.90 15.15
N ARG A 188 -4.91 -25.14 15.89
CA ARG A 188 -5.28 -24.30 17.04
C ARG A 188 -4.26 -24.35 18.18
N GLY A 189 -3.66 -25.52 18.43
CA GLY A 189 -2.65 -25.69 19.47
C GLY A 189 -1.34 -24.97 19.15
N VAL A 190 -0.88 -25.08 17.90
CA VAL A 190 0.38 -24.45 17.44
C VAL A 190 0.24 -22.92 17.39
N GLU A 191 -0.90 -22.41 16.92
CA GLU A 191 -1.17 -20.96 16.89
C GLU A 191 -1.18 -20.37 18.31
N LEU A 192 -1.91 -20.98 19.24
CA LEU A 192 -1.97 -20.51 20.63
C LEU A 192 -0.59 -20.58 21.30
N ALA A 193 0.14 -21.69 21.12
CA ALA A 193 1.48 -21.84 21.66
C ALA A 193 2.45 -20.77 21.13
N ALA A 194 2.38 -20.45 19.84
CA ALA A 194 3.21 -19.41 19.24
C ALA A 194 2.87 -18.00 19.78
N VAL A 195 1.58 -17.69 19.96
CA VAL A 195 1.13 -16.42 20.56
C VAL A 195 1.62 -16.29 22.00
N VAL A 196 1.43 -17.35 22.80
CA VAL A 196 1.87 -17.37 24.21
C VAL A 196 3.40 -17.25 24.29
N ALA A 197 4.13 -18.02 23.48
CA ALA A 197 5.59 -17.94 23.43
C ALA A 197 6.08 -16.54 23.03
N TYR A 198 5.44 -15.89 22.06
CA TYR A 198 5.76 -14.51 21.66
C TYR A 198 5.52 -13.52 22.80
N ALA A 199 4.36 -13.59 23.48
CA ALA A 199 4.04 -12.72 24.59
C ALA A 199 4.97 -12.92 25.80
N VAL A 200 5.31 -14.17 26.14
CA VAL A 200 6.23 -14.51 27.23
C VAL A 200 7.64 -14.02 26.90
N LEU A 201 8.12 -14.24 25.68
CA LEU A 201 9.45 -13.78 25.24
C LEU A 201 9.56 -12.26 25.34
N ILE A 202 8.55 -11.53 24.85
CA ILE A 202 8.55 -10.06 24.90
C ILE A 202 8.48 -9.55 26.34
N SER A 203 7.68 -10.19 27.20
CA SER A 203 7.59 -9.81 28.61
C SER A 203 8.93 -10.03 29.33
N ALA A 204 9.61 -11.16 29.05
CA ALA A 204 10.94 -11.44 29.60
C ALA A 204 11.98 -10.43 29.10
N LEU A 205 11.98 -10.10 27.80
CA LEU A 205 12.88 -9.10 27.23
C LEU A 205 12.60 -7.69 27.77
N ALA A 206 11.34 -7.32 27.94
CA ALA A 206 10.95 -6.04 28.54
C ALA A 206 11.39 -5.90 29.99
N TRP A 207 11.58 -7.02 30.70
CA TRP A 207 12.07 -7.03 32.06
C TRP A 207 13.61 -6.95 32.14
N GLU A 208 14.32 -7.72 31.31
CA GLU A 208 15.78 -7.87 31.39
C GLU A 208 16.57 -6.83 30.58
N ALA A 209 16.01 -6.36 29.47
CA ALA A 209 16.77 -5.60 28.48
C ALA A 209 16.30 -4.13 28.38
N PRO A 210 17.24 -3.15 28.43
CA PRO A 210 16.90 -1.73 28.30
C PRO A 210 16.20 -1.41 26.98
N CYS A 211 15.17 -0.56 27.04
CA CYS A 211 14.39 -0.17 25.87
C CYS A 211 15.18 0.70 24.87
N GLY A 212 16.31 1.27 25.29
CA GLY A 212 17.21 2.07 24.48
C GLY A 212 17.75 1.29 23.26
N TRP A 213 17.89 -0.04 23.37
CA TRP A 213 18.25 -0.88 22.21
C TRP A 213 17.23 -0.80 21.09
N ILE A 214 15.93 -0.76 21.42
CA ILE A 214 14.86 -0.62 20.43
C ILE A 214 14.90 0.76 19.77
N LEU A 215 15.20 1.82 20.53
CA LEU A 215 15.39 3.15 19.97
C LEU A 215 16.56 3.22 19.00
N LEU A 216 17.68 2.54 19.30
CA LEU A 216 18.82 2.46 18.37
C LEU A 216 18.44 1.72 17.08
N ILE A 217 17.69 0.62 17.19
CA ILE A 217 17.15 -0.10 16.02
C ILE A 217 16.22 0.81 15.21
N ASN A 218 15.30 1.53 15.86
CA ASN A 218 14.43 2.50 15.20
C ASN A 218 15.23 3.61 14.50
N GLY A 219 16.28 4.13 15.15
CA GLY A 219 17.21 5.10 14.56
C GLY A 219 17.91 4.57 13.31
N GLY A 220 18.40 3.33 13.36
CA GLY A 220 18.98 2.65 12.20
C GLY A 220 17.97 2.47 11.06
N LEU A 221 16.74 2.09 11.37
CA LEU A 221 15.65 1.97 10.39
C LEU A 221 15.23 3.34 9.82
N LEU A 222 15.24 4.42 10.61
CA LEU A 222 15.02 5.78 10.13
C LEU A 222 16.07 6.21 9.11
N LEU A 223 17.35 5.99 9.43
CA LEU A 223 18.46 6.28 8.50
C LEU A 223 18.34 5.45 7.22
N PHE A 224 18.02 4.15 7.35
CA PHE A 224 17.81 3.28 6.20
C PHE A 224 16.63 3.73 5.32
N THR A 225 15.47 4.06 5.91
CA THR A 225 14.30 4.54 5.16
C THR A 225 14.54 5.88 4.50
N ALA A 226 15.25 6.80 5.16
CA ALA A 226 15.70 8.05 4.57
C ALA A 226 16.64 7.82 3.37
N ALA A 227 17.65 6.97 3.53
CA ALA A 227 18.58 6.63 2.45
C ALA A 227 17.86 5.98 1.25
N VAL A 228 16.96 5.02 1.50
CA VAL A 228 16.12 4.41 0.46
C VAL A 228 15.25 5.46 -0.22
N GLY A 229 14.63 6.38 0.52
CA GLY A 229 13.82 7.45 -0.02
C GLY A 229 14.58 8.41 -0.95
N LEU A 230 15.89 8.59 -0.75
CA LEU A 230 16.77 9.37 -1.62
C LEU A 230 17.22 8.60 -2.87
N LEU A 231 17.34 7.28 -2.79
CA LEU A 231 17.85 6.42 -3.86
C LEU A 231 16.76 5.87 -4.81
N LEU A 232 15.49 5.95 -4.45
CA LEU A 232 14.39 5.42 -5.27
C LEU A 232 14.18 6.26 -6.55
N GLY A 233 14.06 5.57 -7.69
CA GLY A 233 13.96 6.15 -9.04
C GLY A 233 12.62 6.82 -9.38
N ARG A 234 12.54 7.36 -10.60
CA ARG A 234 11.44 8.23 -11.08
C ARG A 234 10.28 7.51 -11.80
N ASP A 235 10.49 6.29 -12.31
CA ASP A 235 9.55 5.61 -13.21
C ASP A 235 8.55 4.72 -12.47
N GLU A 236 7.68 5.31 -11.66
CA GLU A 236 6.63 4.58 -10.95
C GLU A 236 5.33 5.36 -10.91
N ALA A 237 4.22 4.65 -10.66
CA ALA A 237 2.94 5.28 -10.34
C ALA A 237 3.11 6.28 -9.19
N ALA A 238 2.43 7.41 -9.30
CA ALA A 238 2.50 8.50 -8.34
C ALA A 238 1.15 8.77 -7.71
N VAL A 239 1.15 9.21 -6.45
CA VAL A 239 -0.02 9.87 -5.87
C VAL A 239 0.01 11.32 -6.31
N VAL A 240 -1.10 11.79 -6.85
CA VAL A 240 -1.33 13.16 -7.28
C VAL A 240 -2.20 13.85 -6.25
N TRP A 241 -1.89 15.12 -5.96
CA TRP A 241 -2.79 15.99 -5.23
C TRP A 241 -2.82 17.40 -5.81
N GLN A 242 -3.97 18.04 -5.72
CA GLN A 242 -4.13 19.43 -6.11
C GLN A 242 -3.74 20.34 -4.94
N SER A 243 -2.65 21.10 -5.13
CA SER A 243 -2.25 22.17 -4.22
C SER A 243 -2.80 23.53 -4.68
N ARG A 244 -2.75 24.56 -3.84
CA ARG A 244 -3.03 25.95 -4.26
C ARG A 244 -2.12 26.44 -5.42
N ARG A 245 -0.96 25.80 -5.63
CA ARG A 245 0.02 26.12 -6.68
C ARG A 245 -0.09 25.17 -7.89
N GLY A 246 -1.22 24.50 -8.07
CA GLY A 246 -1.45 23.51 -9.13
C GLY A 246 -1.29 22.06 -8.68
N ILE A 247 -1.42 21.15 -9.65
CA ILE A 247 -1.36 19.70 -9.48
C ILE A 247 0.09 19.26 -9.24
N ARG A 248 0.31 18.42 -8.23
CA ARG A 248 1.61 17.88 -7.84
C ARG A 248 1.54 16.36 -7.74
N ALA A 249 2.68 15.70 -7.95
CA ALA A 249 2.78 14.25 -7.85
C ALA A 249 3.90 13.82 -6.90
N LEU A 250 3.77 12.63 -6.31
CA LEU A 250 4.78 11.99 -5.49
C LEU A 250 4.75 10.48 -5.78
N PRO A 251 5.86 9.88 -6.26
CA PRO A 251 5.91 8.44 -6.49
C PRO A 251 5.44 7.65 -5.27
N ILE A 252 4.60 6.62 -5.47
CA ILE A 252 3.95 5.87 -4.39
C ILE A 252 4.99 5.31 -3.42
N ARG A 253 6.12 4.75 -3.90
CA ARG A 253 7.16 4.24 -3.02
C ARG A 253 7.80 5.33 -2.17
N ARG A 254 7.99 6.54 -2.72
CA ARG A 254 8.52 7.67 -1.96
C ARG A 254 7.54 8.12 -0.89
N LEU A 255 6.24 8.13 -1.19
CA LEU A 255 5.19 8.37 -0.20
C LEU A 255 5.22 7.31 0.90
N LEU A 256 5.28 6.02 0.55
CA LEU A 256 5.35 4.93 1.52
C LEU A 256 6.61 4.99 2.39
N THR A 257 7.77 5.35 1.82
CA THR A 257 8.99 5.56 2.62
C THR A 257 8.85 6.76 3.57
N LEU A 258 8.18 7.83 3.16
CA LEU A 258 7.93 8.99 4.02
C LEU A 258 6.93 8.68 5.13
N VAL A 259 5.88 7.91 4.83
CA VAL A 259 4.92 7.43 5.84
C VAL A 259 5.61 6.48 6.83
N ALA A 260 6.42 5.54 6.34
CA ALA A 260 7.21 4.67 7.21
C ALA A 260 8.19 5.46 8.09
N PHE A 261 8.86 6.48 7.52
CA PHE A 261 9.75 7.37 8.27
C PHE A 261 8.98 8.16 9.35
N LEU A 262 7.81 8.72 9.02
CA LEU A 262 6.94 9.42 9.97
C LEU A 262 6.47 8.51 11.10
N LEU A 263 6.07 7.27 10.79
CA LEU A 263 5.65 6.28 11.78
C LEU A 263 6.81 5.86 12.69
N LEU A 264 7.99 5.61 12.13
CA LEU A 264 9.20 5.30 12.91
C LEU A 264 9.53 6.44 13.88
N LEU A 265 9.47 7.69 13.40
CA LEU A 265 9.74 8.87 14.21
C LEU A 265 8.68 9.04 15.31
N LEU A 266 7.40 8.87 14.98
CA LEU A 266 6.31 8.90 15.95
C LEU A 266 6.49 7.83 17.04
N THR A 267 6.87 6.60 16.66
CA THR A 267 7.12 5.54 17.66
C THR A 267 8.33 5.86 18.53
N ALA A 268 9.40 6.45 17.97
CA ALA A 268 10.54 6.90 18.74
C ALA A 268 10.15 7.98 19.75
N ASP A 269 9.37 8.97 19.33
CA ASP A 269 8.86 10.05 20.19
C ASP A 269 7.98 9.53 21.32
N ILE A 270 7.06 8.60 21.02
CA ILE A 270 6.22 7.94 22.03
C ILE A 270 7.10 7.24 23.07
N LEU A 271 8.12 6.49 22.63
CA LEU A 271 9.03 5.79 23.52
C LEU A 271 9.91 6.71 24.35
N VAL A 272 10.46 7.78 23.77
CA VAL A 272 11.24 8.79 24.50
C VAL A 272 10.35 9.49 25.53
N THR A 273 9.12 9.84 25.16
CA THR A 273 8.16 10.49 26.06
C THR A 273 7.73 9.58 27.21
N ALA A 274 7.52 8.29 26.95
CA ALA A 274 7.01 7.33 27.93
C ALA A 274 8.10 6.74 28.83
N CYS A 275 9.23 6.34 28.27
CA CYS A 275 10.28 5.62 29.01
C CYS A 275 11.29 6.56 29.67
N GLY A 276 11.57 7.73 29.09
CA GLY A 276 12.51 8.69 29.67
C GLY A 276 13.85 8.08 30.04
N ASN A 277 14.24 8.20 31.31
CA ASN A 277 15.50 7.62 31.80
C ASN A 277 15.52 6.10 31.90
N ARG A 278 14.35 5.43 31.88
CA ARG A 278 14.27 3.95 31.81
C ARG A 278 14.78 3.39 30.49
N LEU A 279 15.04 4.23 29.49
CA LEU A 279 15.61 3.79 28.23
C LEU A 279 16.96 3.09 28.41
N TRP A 280 17.78 3.55 29.36
CA TRP A 280 19.16 3.09 29.50
C TRP A 280 19.46 2.37 30.81
N GLY A 281 18.51 2.32 31.74
CA GLY A 281 18.71 1.72 33.05
C GLY A 281 17.42 1.29 33.75
N PRO A 282 17.54 0.60 34.90
CA PRO A 282 16.39 0.18 35.69
C PRO A 282 15.63 1.40 36.25
N PRO A 283 14.33 1.24 36.59
CA PRO A 283 13.54 2.34 37.16
C PRO A 283 14.13 2.77 38.51
N PRO A 284 14.22 4.08 38.78
CA PRO A 284 14.61 4.57 40.09
C PRO A 284 13.55 4.16 41.14
N GLY A 285 13.96 3.93 42.38
CA GLY A 285 13.05 3.47 43.45
C GLY A 285 11.89 4.42 43.77
N GLN A 286 11.98 5.69 43.35
CA GLN A 286 10.91 6.69 43.46
C GLN A 286 10.52 7.23 42.08
N ASP A 287 10.23 6.34 41.15
CA ASP A 287 9.73 6.76 39.84
C ASP A 287 8.33 7.38 39.98
N PRO A 288 8.09 8.60 39.44
CA PRO A 288 6.76 9.22 39.45
C PRO A 288 5.85 8.72 38.31
N LEU A 289 6.40 8.03 37.31
CA LEU A 289 5.68 7.47 36.16
C LEU A 289 5.75 5.92 36.02
N PRO A 290 5.54 5.13 37.10
CA PRO A 290 5.04 3.78 37.16
C PRO A 290 4.75 3.01 35.89
N LEU A 291 3.46 3.15 35.62
CA LEU A 291 2.62 2.59 34.60
C LEU A 291 3.00 3.13 33.23
N THR A 292 3.32 4.42 33.12
CA THR A 292 3.69 5.02 31.83
C THR A 292 4.98 4.42 31.29
N GLY A 293 6.01 4.31 32.12
CA GLY A 293 7.26 3.68 31.72
C GLY A 293 7.11 2.17 31.49
N LEU A 294 6.21 1.49 32.21
CA LEU A 294 5.91 0.06 31.99
C LEU A 294 5.24 -0.15 30.62
N LEU A 295 4.18 0.62 30.32
CA LEU A 295 3.50 0.59 29.03
C LEU A 295 4.46 0.95 27.89
N GLY A 296 5.32 1.95 28.10
CA GLY A 296 6.41 2.31 27.18
C GLY A 296 7.35 1.15 26.91
N ALA A 297 7.80 0.45 27.97
CA ALA A 297 8.72 -0.68 27.84
C ALA A 297 8.10 -1.87 27.10
N VAL A 298 6.87 -2.24 27.45
CA VAL A 298 6.13 -3.31 26.76
C VAL A 298 5.93 -2.94 25.28
N ALA A 299 5.50 -1.71 24.99
CA ALA A 299 5.31 -1.25 23.62
C ALA A 299 6.62 -1.22 22.81
N ALA A 300 7.74 -0.84 23.42
CA ALA A 300 9.06 -0.85 22.79
C ALA A 300 9.42 -2.26 22.29
N TRP A 301 9.30 -3.27 23.16
CA TRP A 301 9.68 -4.63 22.80
C TRP A 301 8.72 -5.33 21.83
N LEU A 302 7.54 -4.75 21.57
CA LEU A 302 6.62 -5.19 20.52
C LEU A 302 6.94 -4.60 19.13
N LEU A 303 7.66 -3.47 19.06
CA LEU A 303 8.03 -2.82 17.79
C LEU A 303 8.84 -3.71 16.83
N PRO A 304 9.84 -4.51 17.28
CA PRO A 304 10.57 -5.41 16.39
C PRO A 304 9.68 -6.35 15.59
N GLY A 305 8.59 -6.86 16.20
CA GLY A 305 7.60 -7.68 15.51
C GLY A 305 6.90 -6.91 14.38
N LEU A 306 6.48 -5.67 14.64
CA LEU A 306 5.89 -4.79 13.61
C LEU A 306 6.88 -4.46 12.49
N TRP A 307 8.14 -4.20 12.82
CA TRP A 307 9.17 -3.94 11.82
C TRP A 307 9.51 -5.17 11.00
N ALA A 308 9.56 -6.36 11.61
CA ALA A 308 9.75 -7.61 10.89
C ALA A 308 8.60 -7.87 9.90
N VAL A 309 7.35 -7.62 10.30
CA VAL A 309 6.19 -7.71 9.39
C VAL A 309 6.29 -6.69 8.26
N THR A 310 6.59 -5.43 8.58
CA THR A 310 6.73 -4.36 7.59
C THR A 310 7.84 -4.67 6.59
N LEU A 311 8.98 -5.18 7.06
CA LEU A 311 10.10 -5.62 6.23
C LEU A 311 9.73 -6.84 5.38
N ALA A 312 8.99 -7.81 5.94
CA ALA A 312 8.50 -8.96 5.20
C ALA A 312 7.55 -8.54 4.08
N PHE A 313 6.60 -7.64 4.35
CA PHE A 313 5.68 -7.09 3.36
C PHE A 313 6.43 -6.26 2.30
N TRP A 314 7.40 -5.44 2.69
CA TRP A 314 8.25 -4.70 1.77
C TRP A 314 9.06 -5.63 0.85
N CYS A 315 9.69 -6.66 1.42
CA CYS A 315 10.42 -7.69 0.67
C CYS A 315 9.49 -8.44 -0.27
N GLN A 316 8.28 -8.79 0.17
CA GLN A 316 7.28 -9.48 -0.62
C GLN A 316 6.78 -8.60 -1.77
N SER A 317 6.44 -7.34 -1.51
CA SER A 317 6.08 -6.35 -2.53
C SER A 317 7.20 -6.19 -3.57
N ARG A 318 8.46 -6.03 -3.12
CA ARG A 318 9.63 -5.98 -4.04
C ARG A 318 9.84 -7.27 -4.83
N ARG A 319 9.51 -8.44 -4.27
CA ARG A 319 9.58 -9.72 -4.99
C ARG A 319 8.44 -9.87 -6.00
N HIS A 320 7.27 -9.32 -5.72
CA HIS A 320 6.11 -9.37 -6.60
C HIS A 320 6.01 -8.23 -7.60
N ASP A 321 6.89 -7.23 -7.48
CA ASP A 321 6.99 -6.10 -8.39
C ASP A 321 7.22 -6.54 -9.85
N PRO A 322 6.24 -6.31 -10.75
CA PRO A 322 6.35 -6.66 -12.16
C PRO A 322 7.36 -5.78 -12.92
N ALA A 323 7.71 -4.59 -12.42
CA ALA A 323 8.68 -3.72 -13.06
C ALA A 323 10.11 -4.28 -12.96
N ARG A 324 10.40 -5.05 -11.89
CA ARG A 324 11.71 -5.71 -11.68
C ARG A 324 11.83 -6.92 -12.56
N ARG A 325 12.48 -6.76 -13.73
CA ARG A 325 12.81 -7.86 -14.64
C ARG A 325 13.61 -8.94 -13.93
N THR A 326 13.18 -10.19 -14.10
CA THR A 326 13.99 -11.36 -13.73
C THR A 326 14.61 -11.97 -14.98
N PRO A 327 15.85 -12.47 -14.89
CA PRO A 327 16.49 -13.10 -16.03
C PRO A 327 15.67 -14.30 -16.51
N PRO A 328 15.73 -14.60 -17.82
CA PRO A 328 15.12 -15.81 -18.36
C PRO A 328 15.74 -17.08 -17.81
N THR A 329 14.93 -18.14 -17.70
CA THR A 329 15.35 -19.43 -17.12
C THR A 329 15.33 -20.52 -18.17
N VAL A 330 16.45 -21.24 -18.32
CA VAL A 330 16.52 -22.49 -19.09
C VAL A 330 16.44 -23.69 -18.14
N HIS A 331 15.61 -24.68 -18.49
CA HIS A 331 15.66 -26.01 -17.90
C HIS A 331 16.48 -26.93 -18.80
N ILE A 332 17.58 -27.49 -18.26
CA ILE A 332 18.51 -28.34 -18.98
C ILE A 332 18.31 -29.79 -18.55
N GLY A 333 17.92 -30.64 -19.51
CA GLY A 333 17.99 -32.09 -19.42
C GLY A 333 19.15 -32.65 -20.24
N GLY A 334 19.48 -33.92 -20.01
CA GLY A 334 20.50 -34.66 -20.75
C GLY A 334 20.97 -35.87 -19.97
N THR A 335 21.73 -36.75 -20.63
CA THR A 335 22.31 -37.95 -20.01
C THR A 335 23.71 -37.70 -19.46
N ASP A 336 24.52 -36.85 -20.12
CA ASP A 336 25.89 -36.53 -19.69
C ASP A 336 25.92 -35.34 -18.70
N PRO A 337 26.29 -35.55 -17.43
CA PRO A 337 26.42 -34.48 -16.43
C PRO A 337 27.48 -33.43 -16.79
N LEU A 338 28.56 -33.82 -17.47
CA LEU A 338 29.65 -32.91 -17.84
C LEU A 338 29.20 -31.95 -18.94
N ALA A 339 28.54 -32.45 -19.99
CA ALA A 339 27.91 -31.63 -21.01
C ALA A 339 26.86 -30.67 -20.42
N ILE A 340 26.01 -31.14 -19.49
CA ILE A 340 25.03 -30.28 -18.79
C ILE A 340 25.73 -29.16 -18.01
N ALA A 341 26.84 -29.46 -17.32
CA ALA A 341 27.59 -28.46 -16.56
C ALA A 341 28.25 -27.41 -17.47
N ARG A 342 28.81 -27.83 -18.61
CA ARG A 342 29.37 -26.92 -19.63
C ARG A 342 28.28 -26.04 -20.26
N ALA A 343 27.17 -26.63 -20.70
CA ALA A 343 26.01 -25.91 -21.24
C ALA A 343 25.47 -24.87 -20.25
N ALA A 344 25.31 -25.26 -18.98
CA ALA A 344 24.88 -24.35 -17.93
C ALA A 344 25.81 -23.14 -17.74
N THR A 345 27.12 -23.35 -17.91
CA THR A 345 28.11 -22.27 -17.79
C THR A 345 28.01 -21.30 -18.98
N LEU A 346 27.83 -21.82 -20.20
CA LEU A 346 27.60 -21.00 -21.39
C LEU A 346 26.32 -20.17 -21.28
N ILE A 347 25.21 -20.77 -20.86
CA ILE A 347 23.91 -20.09 -20.74
C ILE A 347 23.95 -19.01 -19.64
N ARG A 348 24.64 -19.26 -18.52
CA ARG A 348 24.83 -18.24 -17.47
C ARG A 348 25.59 -17.02 -17.98
N ARG A 349 26.51 -17.17 -18.95
CA ARG A 349 27.21 -16.03 -19.58
C ARG A 349 26.27 -15.13 -20.38
N TRP A 350 25.13 -15.64 -20.83
CA TRP A 350 24.08 -14.81 -21.44
C TRP A 350 23.22 -14.05 -20.42
N GLY A 351 23.49 -14.22 -19.12
CA GLY A 351 22.68 -13.66 -18.04
C GLY A 351 21.41 -14.46 -17.74
N TRP A 352 21.29 -15.69 -18.26
CA TRP A 352 20.16 -16.57 -17.99
C TRP A 352 20.35 -17.38 -16.70
N TYR A 353 19.25 -17.63 -15.99
CA TYR A 353 19.22 -18.58 -14.90
C TYR A 353 19.13 -20.01 -15.45
N VAL A 354 19.76 -20.97 -14.78
CA VAL A 354 19.81 -22.36 -15.25
C VAL A 354 19.29 -23.29 -14.16
N ARG A 355 18.24 -24.04 -14.49
CA ARG A 355 17.70 -25.14 -13.70
C ARG A 355 18.13 -26.47 -14.34
N ARG A 356 18.78 -27.34 -13.58
CA ARG A 356 19.26 -28.64 -14.07
C ARG A 356 18.33 -29.76 -13.61
N HIS A 357 18.16 -30.79 -14.43
CA HIS A 357 17.65 -32.08 -13.98
C HIS A 357 18.51 -32.61 -12.81
N PRO A 358 17.93 -33.20 -11.73
CA PRO A 358 16.57 -33.72 -11.57
C PRO A 358 15.52 -32.72 -11.05
N ALA A 359 15.86 -31.44 -10.88
CA ALA A 359 14.88 -30.47 -10.41
C ALA A 359 13.70 -30.37 -11.39
N PRO A 360 12.44 -30.38 -10.92
CA PRO A 360 11.28 -30.35 -11.78
C PRO A 360 11.24 -29.05 -12.58
N ARG A 361 10.86 -29.17 -13.85
CA ARG A 361 10.68 -28.04 -14.76
C ARG A 361 9.52 -27.17 -14.31
N GLN A 362 9.73 -25.86 -14.23
CA GLN A 362 8.62 -24.93 -14.04
C GLN A 362 8.00 -24.55 -15.38
N SER A 363 6.73 -24.14 -15.36
CA SER A 363 5.96 -23.85 -16.59
C SER A 363 6.58 -22.77 -17.47
N GLY A 364 7.46 -21.91 -16.91
CA GLY A 364 8.13 -20.78 -17.59
C GLY A 364 9.60 -20.98 -17.87
N ASP A 365 10.10 -22.19 -17.64
CA ASP A 365 11.45 -22.55 -18.01
C ASP A 365 11.47 -22.98 -19.48
N VAL A 366 12.38 -22.40 -20.26
CA VAL A 366 12.65 -22.80 -21.65
C VAL A 366 13.38 -24.14 -21.61
N PRO A 367 12.80 -25.22 -22.16
CA PRO A 367 13.37 -26.55 -22.01
C PRO A 367 14.35 -26.85 -23.14
N ILE A 368 15.56 -27.27 -22.78
CA ILE A 368 16.55 -27.80 -23.72
C ILE A 368 17.00 -29.20 -23.29
N LEU A 369 17.33 -30.02 -24.27
CA LEU A 369 17.93 -31.33 -24.07
C LEU A 369 19.32 -31.30 -24.69
N ILE A 370 20.35 -31.54 -23.87
CA ILE A 370 21.72 -31.62 -24.35
C ILE A 370 21.92 -32.99 -24.99
N VAL A 371 22.29 -32.99 -26.27
CA VAL A 371 22.47 -34.18 -27.10
C VAL A 371 23.82 -34.14 -27.82
N PRO A 372 24.32 -35.26 -28.37
CA PRO A 372 25.50 -35.25 -29.24
C PRO A 372 25.30 -34.35 -30.48
N PRO A 373 26.39 -33.82 -31.10
CA PRO A 373 26.33 -32.93 -32.26
C PRO A 373 25.45 -33.45 -33.41
N GLU A 374 25.54 -34.76 -33.68
CA GLU A 374 24.79 -35.47 -34.74
C GLU A 374 23.27 -35.40 -34.56
N GLN A 375 22.79 -35.22 -33.33
CA GLN A 375 21.36 -35.19 -32.98
C GLN A 375 20.85 -33.78 -32.72
N SER A 376 21.72 -32.78 -32.90
CA SER A 376 21.36 -31.38 -32.64
C SER A 376 20.35 -30.87 -33.65
N GLN A 377 19.33 -30.19 -33.15
CA GLN A 377 18.26 -29.57 -33.93
C GLN A 377 18.39 -28.04 -33.91
N ALA A 378 19.60 -27.53 -33.64
CA ALA A 378 19.89 -26.11 -33.52
C ALA A 378 19.63 -25.34 -34.82
N THR A 379 19.79 -25.99 -35.97
CA THR A 379 19.62 -25.40 -37.31
C THR A 379 18.27 -25.69 -37.95
N ASP A 380 17.45 -26.57 -37.36
CA ASP A 380 16.15 -26.94 -37.92
C ASP A 380 15.21 -25.72 -37.96
N PHE A 381 14.31 -25.67 -38.95
CA PHE A 381 13.38 -24.55 -39.12
C PHE A 381 12.28 -24.51 -38.04
N ASP A 382 11.65 -25.67 -37.74
CA ASP A 382 10.61 -25.80 -36.71
C ASP A 382 10.86 -27.03 -35.80
N PRO A 383 11.87 -26.97 -34.92
CA PRO A 383 12.22 -28.11 -34.08
C PRO A 383 11.17 -28.36 -32.98
N PRO A 384 10.95 -29.64 -32.60
CA PRO A 384 10.13 -29.97 -31.45
C PRO A 384 10.75 -29.43 -30.14
N TRP A 385 9.92 -29.26 -29.11
CA TRP A 385 10.35 -28.81 -27.77
C TRP A 385 10.16 -29.93 -26.74
N PRO A 386 11.15 -30.27 -25.90
CA PRO A 386 12.43 -29.58 -25.63
C PRO A 386 13.38 -29.50 -26.82
N LEU A 387 14.04 -28.35 -27.01
CA LEU A 387 14.98 -28.15 -28.12
C LEU A 387 16.22 -29.00 -27.87
N ARG A 388 16.53 -29.90 -28.82
CA ARG A 388 17.74 -30.71 -28.78
C ARG A 388 18.91 -29.88 -29.30
N VAL A 389 19.90 -29.64 -28.46
CA VAL A 389 21.08 -28.84 -28.83
C VAL A 389 22.35 -29.52 -28.37
N SER A 390 23.39 -29.46 -29.19
CA SER A 390 24.73 -29.82 -28.76
C SER A 390 25.36 -28.69 -27.93
N VAL A 391 26.40 -29.00 -27.15
CA VAL A 391 27.13 -27.99 -26.37
C VAL A 391 27.88 -27.02 -27.29
N GLU A 392 28.30 -27.48 -28.46
CA GLU A 392 28.98 -26.65 -29.47
C GLU A 392 28.01 -25.64 -30.09
N ASP A 393 26.79 -26.07 -30.41
CA ASP A 393 25.78 -25.18 -31.01
C ASP A 393 25.30 -24.10 -30.05
N LEU A 394 25.40 -24.30 -28.73
CA LEU A 394 25.10 -23.24 -27.78
C LEU A 394 25.99 -22.01 -28.03
N GLN A 395 27.19 -22.13 -28.58
CA GLN A 395 28.03 -20.97 -28.85
C GLN A 395 27.50 -20.08 -29.99
N ARG A 396 26.55 -20.59 -30.78
CA ARG A 396 25.98 -19.89 -31.93
C ARG A 396 24.92 -18.87 -31.49
N PRO A 397 24.96 -17.61 -31.97
CA PRO A 397 24.01 -16.58 -31.55
C PRO A 397 22.56 -16.92 -31.94
N GLU A 398 22.35 -17.68 -33.01
CA GLU A 398 21.02 -18.08 -33.49
C GLU A 398 20.28 -18.95 -32.47
N VAL A 399 21.00 -19.81 -31.74
CA VAL A 399 20.42 -20.63 -30.67
C VAL A 399 19.96 -19.76 -29.52
N ARG A 400 20.76 -18.74 -29.14
CA ARG A 400 20.37 -17.78 -28.12
C ARG A 400 19.10 -17.02 -28.53
N GLU A 401 19.05 -16.46 -29.74
CA GLU A 401 17.87 -15.76 -30.24
C GLU A 401 16.63 -16.66 -30.25
N ARG A 402 16.79 -17.92 -30.67
CA ARG A 402 15.70 -18.91 -30.68
C ARG A 402 15.17 -19.18 -29.28
N LEU A 403 16.05 -19.28 -28.28
CA LEU A 403 15.66 -19.43 -26.88
C LEU A 403 14.97 -18.17 -26.35
N GLU A 404 15.46 -16.97 -26.68
CA GLU A 404 14.83 -15.69 -26.32
C GLU A 404 13.42 -15.57 -26.91
N ARG A 405 13.23 -15.89 -28.21
CA ARG A 405 11.91 -15.93 -28.85
C ARG A 405 11.00 -16.97 -28.18
N ARG A 406 11.52 -18.15 -27.86
CA ARG A 406 10.75 -19.19 -27.18
C ARG A 406 10.29 -18.75 -25.79
N ASP A 407 11.15 -18.06 -25.05
CA ASP A 407 10.83 -17.52 -23.74
C ASP A 407 9.62 -16.57 -23.84
N VAL A 408 9.67 -15.59 -24.75
CA VAL A 408 8.55 -14.66 -24.99
C VAL A 408 7.25 -15.40 -25.33
N ILE A 409 7.30 -16.40 -26.22
CA ILE A 409 6.13 -17.22 -26.58
C ILE A 409 5.56 -17.94 -25.36
N GLN A 410 6.41 -18.50 -24.49
CA GLN A 410 5.95 -19.18 -23.28
C GLN A 410 5.33 -18.19 -22.28
N LEU A 411 5.94 -17.02 -22.07
CA LEU A 411 5.41 -15.98 -21.21
C LEU A 411 4.05 -15.48 -21.68
N ARG A 412 3.87 -15.27 -22.99
CA ARG A 412 2.57 -14.93 -23.61
C ARG A 412 1.52 -16.00 -23.36
N ARG A 413 1.84 -17.28 -23.59
CA ARG A 413 0.93 -18.40 -23.33
C ARG A 413 0.55 -18.50 -21.85
N GLN A 414 1.49 -18.27 -20.94
CA GLN A 414 1.20 -18.24 -19.50
C GLN A 414 0.31 -17.07 -19.10
N LEU A 415 0.58 -15.89 -19.63
CA LEU A 415 -0.24 -14.69 -19.41
C LEU A 415 -1.69 -14.98 -19.82
N PHE A 416 -1.92 -15.48 -21.02
CA PHE A 416 -3.28 -15.81 -21.48
C PHE A 416 -3.94 -16.92 -20.66
N ARG A 417 -3.22 -18.00 -20.32
CA ARG A 417 -3.77 -19.07 -19.46
C ARG A 417 -4.12 -18.55 -18.06
N GLY A 418 -3.29 -17.68 -17.49
CA GLY A 418 -3.52 -17.09 -16.18
C GLY A 418 -4.70 -16.11 -16.19
N LEU A 419 -4.80 -15.25 -17.21
CA LEU A 419 -5.96 -14.38 -17.40
C LEU A 419 -7.23 -15.20 -17.64
N HIS A 420 -7.17 -16.29 -18.42
CA HIS A 420 -8.33 -17.17 -18.60
C HIS A 420 -8.82 -17.76 -17.27
N LYS A 421 -7.88 -18.23 -16.42
CA LYS A 421 -8.19 -18.70 -15.07
C LYS A 421 -8.78 -17.59 -14.20
N LEU A 422 -8.23 -16.38 -14.28
CA LEU A 422 -8.77 -15.22 -13.56
C LEU A 422 -10.21 -14.94 -13.98
N PHE A 423 -10.50 -14.85 -15.28
CA PHE A 423 -11.86 -14.60 -15.78
C PHE A 423 -12.86 -15.68 -15.36
N LYS A 424 -12.45 -16.95 -15.31
CA LYS A 424 -13.27 -18.03 -14.74
C LYS A 424 -13.61 -17.80 -13.27
N ARG A 425 -12.66 -17.27 -12.49
CA ARG A 425 -12.84 -16.94 -11.07
C ARG A 425 -13.61 -15.63 -10.86
N LEU A 426 -13.60 -14.72 -11.84
CA LEU A 426 -14.38 -13.48 -11.82
C LEU A 426 -15.84 -13.68 -12.25
N ALA A 427 -16.15 -14.75 -12.97
CA ALA A 427 -17.50 -15.02 -13.47
C ALA A 427 -18.62 -14.95 -12.41
N PRO A 428 -18.44 -15.44 -11.16
CA PRO A 428 -19.46 -15.32 -10.11
C PRO A 428 -19.74 -13.89 -9.64
N TYR A 429 -18.82 -12.95 -9.88
CA TYR A 429 -18.93 -11.55 -9.47
C TYR A 429 -19.62 -10.68 -10.53
N ARG A 430 -20.14 -11.27 -11.60
CA ARG A 430 -20.91 -10.56 -12.63
C ARG A 430 -22.30 -10.26 -12.09
N GLY A 431 -22.62 -8.97 -11.96
CA GLY A 431 -23.92 -8.52 -11.44
C GLY A 431 -25.03 -8.58 -12.49
N PRO A 432 -26.31 -8.71 -12.08
CA PRO A 432 -27.44 -8.69 -12.99
C PRO A 432 -27.66 -7.31 -13.65
N GLY A 433 -27.25 -6.23 -12.99
CA GLY A 433 -27.36 -4.86 -13.49
C GLY A 433 -26.27 -4.44 -14.49
N GLY A 434 -25.48 -5.38 -14.99
CA GLY A 434 -24.27 -5.07 -15.76
C GLY A 434 -23.16 -4.46 -14.90
N GLY A 435 -22.19 -3.83 -15.56
CA GLY A 435 -20.98 -3.28 -14.94
C GLY A 435 -19.74 -3.82 -15.65
N ALA A 436 -18.60 -3.74 -14.98
CA ALA A 436 -17.33 -4.13 -15.60
C ALA A 436 -16.27 -4.51 -14.57
N PHE A 437 -15.21 -5.14 -15.06
CA PHE A 437 -13.99 -5.37 -14.32
C PHE A 437 -12.88 -4.49 -14.88
N TRP A 438 -12.06 -3.94 -14.00
CA TRP A 438 -10.79 -3.36 -14.42
C TRP A 438 -9.62 -4.24 -13.99
N LEU A 439 -8.62 -4.32 -14.87
CA LEU A 439 -7.48 -5.22 -14.75
C LEU A 439 -6.18 -4.44 -14.90
N ALA A 440 -5.27 -4.67 -13.97
CA ALA A 440 -3.99 -3.98 -13.91
C ALA A 440 -2.88 -4.91 -13.37
N PRO A 441 -2.64 -6.08 -14.00
CA PRO A 441 -1.73 -7.10 -13.47
C PRO A 441 -0.26 -6.65 -13.39
N HIS A 442 0.09 -5.57 -14.08
CA HIS A 442 1.43 -5.00 -14.12
C HIS A 442 1.75 -4.05 -12.98
N TRP A 443 0.75 -3.56 -12.24
CA TRP A 443 0.98 -2.75 -11.05
C TRP A 443 1.19 -3.64 -9.82
N TRP A 444 2.18 -3.30 -9.00
CA TRP A 444 2.56 -4.13 -7.84
C TRP A 444 1.63 -3.96 -6.64
N PHE A 445 0.95 -2.81 -6.53
CA PHE A 445 0.02 -2.47 -5.45
C PHE A 445 -1.43 -2.84 -5.76
N LEU A 446 -1.71 -3.26 -7.01
CA LEU A 446 -3.01 -3.79 -7.41
C LEU A 446 -2.92 -5.31 -7.39
N ASP A 447 -3.47 -5.90 -6.33
CA ASP A 447 -3.32 -7.33 -6.08
C ASP A 447 -4.32 -8.17 -6.87
N SER A 448 -5.53 -7.68 -7.18
CA SER A 448 -6.56 -8.42 -7.92
C SER A 448 -7.31 -7.51 -8.90
N ALA A 449 -8.30 -8.07 -9.60
CA ALA A 449 -9.20 -7.28 -10.43
C ALA A 449 -10.10 -6.42 -9.54
N GLY A 450 -10.40 -5.20 -9.95
CA GLY A 450 -11.47 -4.44 -9.30
C GLY A 450 -12.78 -4.59 -10.04
N ARG A 451 -13.87 -4.56 -9.27
CA ARG A 451 -15.23 -4.52 -9.77
C ARG A 451 -15.74 -3.09 -9.69
N GLU A 452 -16.31 -2.62 -10.79
CA GLU A 452 -17.11 -1.41 -10.76
C GLU A 452 -18.51 -1.74 -10.21
N GLU A 453 -18.90 -1.03 -9.15
CA GLU A 453 -20.27 -1.14 -8.62
C GLU A 453 -21.23 -0.35 -9.51
N SER A 454 -22.32 -1.00 -9.88
CA SER A 454 -23.37 -0.39 -10.71
C SER A 454 -24.34 0.47 -9.91
N ASP A 455 -24.33 0.41 -8.57
CA ASP A 455 -25.24 1.20 -7.73
C ASP A 455 -24.71 2.63 -7.54
N PRO A 456 -25.35 3.65 -8.14
CA PRO A 456 -24.96 5.04 -7.92
C PRO A 456 -25.25 5.54 -6.49
N ASN A 457 -26.08 4.81 -5.71
CA ASN A 457 -26.47 5.19 -4.36
C ASN A 457 -25.61 4.54 -3.27
N SER A 458 -24.67 3.66 -3.59
CA SER A 458 -23.67 3.24 -2.62
C SER A 458 -22.74 4.42 -2.35
N GLU A 459 -22.95 5.13 -1.24
CA GLU A 459 -22.04 6.20 -0.79
C GLU A 459 -20.61 5.66 -0.56
N GLU A 460 -20.44 4.33 -0.51
CA GLU A 460 -19.19 3.61 -0.45
C GLU A 460 -18.63 3.23 -1.84
N GLY A 461 -18.81 4.04 -2.88
CA GLY A 461 -18.41 3.80 -4.29
C GLY A 461 -16.95 3.42 -4.60
N ARG A 462 -16.16 2.99 -3.61
CA ARG A 462 -14.85 2.36 -3.79
C ARG A 462 -15.00 1.05 -4.56
N ALA A 463 -14.23 0.94 -5.64
CA ALA A 463 -14.12 -0.31 -6.39
C ALA A 463 -13.68 -1.46 -5.46
N SER A 464 -14.52 -2.49 -5.35
CA SER A 464 -14.19 -3.66 -4.54
C SER A 464 -13.20 -4.55 -5.31
N LEU A 465 -12.11 -4.93 -4.64
CA LEU A 465 -11.15 -5.89 -5.17
C LEU A 465 -11.78 -7.29 -5.15
N VAL A 466 -11.90 -7.92 -6.31
CA VAL A 466 -12.57 -9.21 -6.51
C VAL A 466 -11.64 -10.25 -7.14
N GLY A 467 -11.96 -11.52 -6.88
CA GLY A 467 -11.21 -12.66 -7.38
C GLY A 467 -9.86 -12.88 -6.68
N PRO A 468 -9.10 -13.90 -7.11
CA PRO A 468 -7.82 -14.23 -6.50
C PRO A 468 -6.74 -13.20 -6.88
N PRO A 469 -5.69 -13.04 -6.05
CA PRO A 469 -4.59 -12.16 -6.39
C PRO A 469 -3.86 -12.57 -7.67
N TYR A 470 -3.39 -11.61 -8.48
CA TYR A 470 -2.71 -11.84 -9.75
C TYR A 470 -1.51 -12.79 -9.62
N HIS A 471 -0.75 -12.70 -8.52
CA HIS A 471 0.42 -13.56 -8.31
C HIS A 471 0.07 -15.05 -8.13
N THR A 472 -1.19 -15.39 -7.86
CA THR A 472 -1.67 -16.78 -7.73
C THR A 472 -2.04 -17.39 -9.08
N VAL A 473 -2.47 -16.56 -10.05
CA VAL A 473 -2.93 -17.00 -11.38
C VAL A 473 -1.92 -16.71 -12.49
N LEU A 474 -1.07 -15.71 -12.31
CA LEU A 474 0.01 -15.30 -13.21
C LEU A 474 1.36 -15.55 -12.54
N SER A 475 2.26 -16.23 -13.25
CA SER A 475 3.65 -16.35 -12.81
C SER A 475 4.31 -14.97 -12.74
N ARG A 476 5.33 -14.81 -11.89
CA ARG A 476 6.09 -13.56 -11.77
C ARG A 476 6.59 -13.06 -13.14
N ARG A 477 7.13 -13.95 -13.96
CA ARG A 477 7.65 -13.61 -15.30
C ARG A 477 6.54 -13.25 -16.28
N ALA A 478 5.39 -13.89 -16.21
CA ALA A 478 4.22 -13.51 -17.01
C ALA A 478 3.72 -12.10 -16.63
N ARG A 479 3.74 -11.73 -15.34
CA ARG A 479 3.42 -10.36 -14.90
C ARG A 479 4.45 -9.34 -15.38
N GLN A 480 5.75 -9.67 -15.34
CA GLN A 480 6.80 -8.80 -15.90
C GLN A 480 6.64 -8.61 -17.40
N HIS A 481 6.27 -9.66 -18.13
CA HIS A 481 5.95 -9.57 -19.55
C HIS A 481 4.72 -8.69 -19.79
N ALA A 482 3.66 -8.85 -18.99
CA ALA A 482 2.50 -7.96 -19.04
C ALA A 482 2.88 -6.51 -18.73
N HIS A 483 3.78 -6.26 -17.78
CA HIS A 483 4.31 -4.93 -17.49
C HIS A 483 5.07 -4.35 -18.69
N ALA A 484 5.98 -5.10 -19.29
CA ALA A 484 6.71 -4.65 -20.48
C ALA A 484 5.75 -4.33 -21.64
N LEU A 485 4.79 -5.23 -21.91
CA LEU A 485 3.78 -5.08 -22.95
C LEU A 485 2.89 -3.84 -22.74
N LEU A 486 2.31 -3.71 -21.55
CA LEU A 486 1.33 -2.67 -21.26
C LEU A 486 1.98 -1.29 -21.14
N ARG A 487 3.16 -1.18 -20.52
CA ARG A 487 3.93 0.07 -20.50
C ARG A 487 4.36 0.50 -21.90
N ALA A 488 4.86 -0.44 -22.71
CA ALA A 488 5.28 -0.16 -24.09
C ALA A 488 4.14 0.28 -25.02
N THR A 489 2.91 -0.17 -24.74
CA THR A 489 1.71 0.22 -25.49
C THR A 489 0.96 1.39 -24.85
N HIS A 490 1.50 1.93 -23.74
CA HIS A 490 0.94 3.01 -22.92
C HIS A 490 -0.44 2.68 -22.32
N ILE A 491 -0.77 1.40 -22.12
CA ILE A 491 -2.04 1.01 -21.46
C ILE A 491 -1.81 0.83 -19.96
N ASP A 492 -2.43 1.68 -19.14
CA ASP A 492 -2.29 1.64 -17.69
C ASP A 492 -3.31 0.73 -17.00
N ILE A 493 -4.49 0.57 -17.61
CA ILE A 493 -5.57 -0.27 -17.09
C ILE A 493 -6.39 -0.85 -18.25
N ILE A 494 -6.90 -2.07 -18.08
CA ILE A 494 -7.79 -2.71 -19.04
C ILE A 494 -9.17 -2.84 -18.40
N PHE A 495 -10.15 -2.20 -18.99
CA PHE A 495 -11.54 -2.24 -18.57
C PHE A 495 -12.34 -3.21 -19.43
N VAL A 496 -13.13 -4.09 -18.82
CA VAL A 496 -13.85 -5.16 -19.52
C VAL A 496 -15.28 -5.22 -19.03
N GLU A 497 -16.22 -4.87 -19.93
CA GLU A 497 -17.65 -4.90 -19.65
C GLU A 497 -18.15 -6.33 -19.41
N ASP A 498 -19.16 -6.45 -18.56
CA ASP A 498 -19.91 -7.69 -18.42
C ASP A 498 -20.51 -8.14 -19.76
N GLY A 499 -20.51 -9.46 -19.99
CA GLY A 499 -20.90 -10.04 -21.27
C GLY A 499 -19.77 -10.17 -22.28
N VAL A 500 -18.62 -9.50 -22.08
CA VAL A 500 -17.43 -9.77 -22.89
C VAL A 500 -16.81 -11.11 -22.47
N SER A 501 -16.74 -12.03 -23.43
CA SER A 501 -16.09 -13.33 -23.23
C SER A 501 -14.56 -13.20 -23.21
N PHE A 502 -13.89 -14.09 -22.46
CA PHE A 502 -12.41 -14.11 -22.45
C PHE A 502 -11.81 -14.30 -23.85
N LYS A 503 -12.49 -15.01 -24.77
CA LYS A 503 -12.01 -15.18 -26.15
C LYS A 503 -11.87 -13.84 -26.88
N HIS A 504 -12.78 -12.90 -26.62
CA HIS A 504 -12.69 -11.56 -27.21
C HIS A 504 -11.56 -10.74 -26.56
N VAL A 505 -11.44 -10.78 -25.23
CA VAL A 505 -10.31 -10.15 -24.51
C VAL A 505 -8.98 -10.70 -25.02
N GLU A 506 -8.87 -12.00 -25.22
CA GLU A 506 -7.65 -12.64 -25.76
C GLU A 506 -7.29 -12.10 -27.15
N ARG A 507 -8.27 -11.86 -28.04
CA ARG A 507 -8.02 -11.27 -29.36
C ARG A 507 -7.48 -9.84 -29.25
N VAL A 508 -8.08 -9.01 -28.40
CA VAL A 508 -7.61 -7.64 -28.13
C VAL A 508 -6.17 -7.65 -27.61
N LEU A 509 -5.88 -8.51 -26.64
CA LEU A 509 -4.54 -8.59 -26.06
C LEU A 509 -3.49 -9.19 -27.03
N ARG A 510 -3.91 -10.01 -28.01
CA ARG A 510 -3.02 -10.49 -29.08
C ARG A 510 -2.60 -9.36 -30.01
N ILE A 511 -3.50 -8.45 -30.36
CA ILE A 511 -3.19 -7.24 -31.14
C ILE A 511 -2.19 -6.37 -30.37
N LEU A 512 -2.40 -6.14 -29.07
CA LEU A 512 -1.40 -5.41 -28.25
C LEU A 512 -0.03 -6.09 -28.27
N ALA A 513 -0.01 -7.43 -28.16
CA ALA A 513 1.24 -8.18 -28.17
C ALA A 513 1.95 -8.09 -29.53
N GLU A 514 1.20 -8.08 -30.63
CA GLU A 514 1.73 -7.86 -31.98
C GLU A 514 2.29 -6.45 -32.15
N LEU A 515 1.58 -5.41 -31.71
CA LEU A 515 2.08 -4.03 -31.72
C LEU A 515 3.39 -3.90 -30.93
N TYR A 516 3.47 -4.57 -29.79
CA TYR A 516 4.70 -4.63 -28.98
C TYR A 516 5.83 -5.36 -29.69
N ASP A 517 5.57 -6.51 -30.31
CA ASP A 517 6.57 -7.29 -31.04
C ASP A 517 7.13 -6.51 -32.25
N VAL A 518 6.26 -5.80 -32.98
CA VAL A 518 6.64 -5.05 -34.19
C VAL A 518 7.36 -3.75 -33.85
N HIS A 519 6.87 -2.98 -32.89
CA HIS A 519 7.38 -1.63 -32.63
C HIS A 519 8.31 -1.53 -31.42
N GLY A 520 8.45 -2.59 -30.62
CA GLY A 520 9.34 -2.61 -29.45
C GLY A 520 9.04 -1.51 -28.42
N GLY A 521 7.79 -1.03 -28.36
CA GLY A 521 7.37 0.09 -27.49
C GLY A 521 7.61 1.50 -28.03
N ARG A 522 8.04 1.64 -29.29
CA ARG A 522 8.15 2.97 -29.94
C ARG A 522 6.80 3.55 -30.37
N ARG A 523 5.72 2.77 -30.26
CA ARG A 523 4.38 3.15 -30.71
C ARG A 523 3.35 2.79 -29.64
N ARG A 524 2.55 3.78 -29.24
CA ARG A 524 1.39 3.59 -28.36
C ARG A 524 0.25 2.87 -29.09
N ALA A 525 -0.57 2.14 -28.36
CA ALA A 525 -1.80 1.57 -28.90
C ALA A 525 -2.86 2.67 -29.11
N GLU A 526 -3.59 2.62 -30.23
CA GLU A 526 -4.65 3.57 -30.61
C GLU A 526 -5.90 2.81 -31.05
N ASP A 527 -7.08 3.44 -30.99
CA ASP A 527 -8.38 2.82 -31.30
C ASP A 527 -8.41 2.14 -32.67
N LEU A 528 -7.73 2.75 -33.64
CA LEU A 528 -7.63 2.23 -35.01
C LEU A 528 -7.02 0.83 -35.10
N HIS A 529 -6.18 0.42 -34.12
CA HIS A 529 -5.56 -0.89 -34.10
C HIS A 529 -6.55 -2.03 -33.77
N PHE A 530 -7.71 -1.70 -33.21
CA PHE A 530 -8.68 -2.68 -32.73
C PHE A 530 -9.97 -2.72 -33.57
N ARG A 531 -10.00 -2.04 -34.72
CA ARG A 531 -11.14 -2.03 -35.62
C ARG A 531 -11.38 -3.41 -36.25
N GLY A 532 -12.65 -3.72 -36.56
CA GLY A 532 -13.04 -4.97 -37.21
C GLY A 532 -13.06 -6.19 -36.27
N LEU A 533 -12.93 -6.00 -34.96
CA LEU A 533 -13.09 -7.09 -33.99
C LEU A 533 -14.57 -7.43 -33.82
N PRO A 534 -15.01 -8.66 -34.18
CA PRO A 534 -16.43 -9.00 -34.10
C PRO A 534 -16.90 -9.08 -32.65
N LYS A 535 -18.09 -8.51 -32.38
CA LYS A 535 -18.85 -8.58 -31.11
C LYS A 535 -18.28 -7.77 -29.95
N VAL A 536 -17.18 -7.04 -30.16
CA VAL A 536 -16.60 -6.16 -29.14
C VAL A 536 -16.21 -4.83 -29.74
N ARG A 537 -16.47 -3.75 -29.00
CA ARG A 537 -15.95 -2.43 -29.30
C ARG A 537 -14.78 -2.15 -28.37
N VAL A 538 -13.66 -1.74 -28.93
CA VAL A 538 -12.48 -1.36 -28.16
C VAL A 538 -12.27 0.14 -28.29
N MET A 539 -12.07 0.81 -27.15
CA MET A 539 -11.82 2.24 -27.07
C MET A 539 -10.67 2.50 -26.11
N ILE A 540 -9.82 3.45 -26.44
CA ILE A 540 -8.73 3.90 -25.60
C ILE A 540 -9.06 5.30 -25.12
N HIS A 541 -9.17 5.44 -23.80
CA HIS A 541 -9.45 6.71 -23.18
C HIS A 541 -8.26 7.21 -22.37
N ASP A 542 -7.80 8.41 -22.70
CA ASP A 542 -6.83 9.16 -21.91
C ASP A 542 -7.55 9.95 -20.81
N TYR A 543 -7.69 9.35 -19.63
CA TYR A 543 -8.27 10.02 -18.46
C TYR A 543 -7.27 11.03 -17.89
N ALA A 544 -7.71 12.28 -17.74
CA ALA A 544 -6.96 13.34 -17.11
C ALA A 544 -7.91 14.27 -16.31
N PRO A 545 -7.45 14.94 -15.25
CA PRO A 545 -8.30 15.83 -14.47
C PRO A 545 -8.85 16.95 -15.37
N GLY A 546 -10.18 17.09 -15.40
CA GLY A 546 -10.87 18.08 -16.26
C GLY A 546 -11.25 17.57 -17.66
N ASN A 547 -10.95 16.31 -17.99
CA ASN A 547 -11.37 15.65 -19.22
C ASN A 547 -12.19 14.38 -18.87
N PRO A 548 -13.46 14.52 -18.44
CA PRO A 548 -14.31 13.36 -18.12
C PRO A 548 -14.61 12.55 -19.37
N PHE A 549 -14.91 11.25 -19.20
CA PHE A 549 -15.28 10.41 -20.33
C PHE A 549 -16.70 10.75 -20.77
N THR A 550 -16.85 11.30 -21.97
CA THR A 550 -18.17 11.61 -22.53
C THR A 550 -18.43 10.73 -23.74
N HIS A 551 -19.26 9.68 -23.59
CA HIS A 551 -19.76 8.89 -24.70
C HIS A 551 -21.26 8.59 -24.50
N GLU A 552 -22.07 8.74 -25.53
CA GLU A 552 -23.53 8.58 -25.43
C GLU A 552 -23.95 7.11 -25.25
N LEU A 553 -23.31 6.21 -26.01
CA LEU A 553 -23.66 4.78 -26.05
C LEU A 553 -22.97 3.90 -25.00
N TYR A 554 -21.86 4.32 -24.41
CA TYR A 554 -21.04 3.50 -23.51
C TYR A 554 -20.92 4.17 -22.13
N PRO A 555 -21.14 3.40 -21.04
CA PRO A 555 -21.16 3.99 -19.70
C PRO A 555 -19.78 4.55 -19.31
N GLU A 556 -19.77 5.71 -18.65
CA GLU A 556 -18.56 6.28 -18.06
C GLU A 556 -18.13 5.42 -16.86
N PRO A 557 -16.91 4.86 -16.90
CA PRO A 557 -16.39 4.13 -15.78
C PRO A 557 -15.98 5.06 -14.64
N LYS A 558 -16.40 4.73 -13.43
CA LYS A 558 -16.07 5.49 -12.22
C LYS A 558 -14.68 5.12 -11.71
N TYR A 559 -13.71 6.00 -11.95
CA TYR A 559 -12.36 5.89 -11.41
C TYR A 559 -12.16 6.82 -10.21
N LEU A 560 -12.90 6.60 -9.12
CA LEU A 560 -12.94 7.54 -7.98
C LEU A 560 -11.57 7.84 -7.36
N ASP A 561 -10.59 6.93 -7.49
CA ASP A 561 -9.24 7.09 -6.95
C ASP A 561 -8.14 7.31 -8.01
N LEU A 562 -8.47 7.39 -9.30
CA LEU A 562 -7.48 7.54 -10.37
C LEU A 562 -7.57 8.94 -10.98
N SER A 563 -6.44 9.64 -11.04
CA SER A 563 -6.36 11.01 -11.55
C SER A 563 -5.90 11.07 -13.00
N ARG A 564 -4.95 10.20 -13.39
CA ARG A 564 -4.36 10.17 -14.73
C ARG A 564 -4.07 8.73 -15.12
N LEU A 565 -4.67 8.27 -16.21
CA LEU A 565 -4.43 6.95 -16.77
C LEU A 565 -4.80 6.92 -18.24
N ARG A 566 -4.30 5.90 -18.95
CA ARG A 566 -4.80 5.50 -20.25
C ARG A 566 -5.48 4.13 -20.14
N ALA A 567 -6.81 4.12 -20.28
CA ALA A 567 -7.64 2.94 -20.15
C ALA A 567 -7.92 2.33 -21.52
N LEU A 568 -7.75 1.01 -21.63
CA LEU A 568 -8.25 0.21 -22.74
C LEU A 568 -9.60 -0.37 -22.36
N HIS A 569 -10.67 0.20 -22.89
CA HIS A 569 -12.03 -0.29 -22.69
C HIS A 569 -12.36 -1.36 -23.73
N ILE A 570 -12.90 -2.49 -23.25
CA ILE A 570 -13.40 -3.57 -24.07
C ILE A 570 -14.88 -3.72 -23.72
N PHE A 571 -15.73 -3.13 -24.56
CA PHE A 571 -17.18 -3.17 -24.45
C PHE A 571 -17.75 -4.29 -25.30
N LYS A 572 -18.94 -4.76 -24.94
CA LYS A 572 -19.78 -5.56 -25.81
C LYS A 572 -20.26 -4.66 -26.94
N ASP A 573 -20.10 -5.11 -28.17
CA ASP A 573 -20.62 -4.37 -29.32
C ASP A 573 -22.16 -4.35 -29.28
N ARG A 574 -22.73 -3.14 -29.42
CA ARG A 574 -24.17 -2.87 -29.39
C ARG A 574 -24.73 -2.59 -30.79
N GLY A 575 -23.87 -2.53 -31.82
CA GLY A 575 -24.21 -2.07 -33.17
C GLY A 575 -24.44 -0.56 -33.22
N GLY A 576 -24.08 0.10 -34.33
CA GLY A 576 -24.52 1.48 -34.59
C GLY A 576 -23.48 2.45 -35.16
N GLU A 577 -22.17 2.28 -34.90
CA GLU A 577 -21.17 3.34 -35.17
C GLU A 577 -19.76 2.81 -35.54
N GLU A 578 -19.67 1.97 -36.57
CA GLU A 578 -18.39 1.80 -37.27
C GLU A 578 -18.47 2.53 -38.61
N GLU A 579 -17.84 3.70 -38.70
CA GLU A 579 -17.46 4.21 -40.01
C GLU A 579 -16.69 3.10 -40.73
N PRO A 580 -17.09 2.68 -41.94
CA PRO A 580 -16.44 1.61 -42.68
C PRO A 580 -15.09 2.12 -43.19
N ILE A 581 -14.12 2.22 -42.29
CA ILE A 581 -12.74 2.51 -42.61
C ILE A 581 -12.03 1.18 -42.67
N THR A 582 -11.43 0.88 -43.82
CA THR A 582 -10.68 -0.37 -44.03
C THR A 582 -9.58 -0.48 -42.96
N PRO A 583 -9.56 -1.54 -42.14
CA PRO A 583 -8.50 -1.74 -41.16
C PRO A 583 -7.16 -1.85 -41.91
N PRO A 584 -6.06 -1.28 -41.38
CA PRO A 584 -4.77 -1.40 -42.04
C PRO A 584 -4.39 -2.88 -42.11
N HIS A 585 -4.24 -3.41 -43.34
CA HIS A 585 -3.83 -4.79 -43.56
C HIS A 585 -2.40 -5.08 -43.07
N GLU A 586 -1.60 -4.04 -42.83
CA GLU A 586 -0.24 -4.12 -42.30
C GLU A 586 0.07 -2.94 -41.36
N PHE A 587 0.55 -3.23 -40.14
CA PHE A 587 0.93 -2.21 -39.15
C PHE A 587 2.24 -1.48 -39.50
N SER A 588 3.02 -2.01 -40.44
CA SER A 588 4.30 -1.48 -40.94
C SER A 588 4.15 -0.16 -41.70
N TYR A 589 3.00 0.10 -42.35
CA TYR A 589 2.80 1.25 -43.25
C TYR A 589 1.89 2.36 -42.72
N THR A 590 1.32 2.22 -41.51
CA THR A 590 0.49 3.32 -40.97
C THR A 590 1.38 4.46 -40.44
N PRO A 591 1.22 5.70 -40.92
CA PRO A 591 1.96 6.84 -40.39
C PRO A 591 1.64 6.98 -38.90
N ALA A 592 2.68 6.93 -38.07
CA ALA A 592 2.55 7.04 -36.62
C ALA A 592 2.71 8.51 -36.21
N PRO A 593 1.90 9.03 -35.26
CA PRO A 593 2.33 10.18 -34.50
C PRO A 593 3.63 9.77 -33.79
N SER A 594 4.75 10.38 -34.17
CA SER A 594 6.02 10.18 -33.47
C SER A 594 5.79 10.46 -31.99
N LEU A 595 6.24 9.56 -31.11
CA LEU A 595 6.41 9.91 -29.71
C LEU A 595 7.33 11.14 -29.70
N SER A 596 6.79 12.31 -29.38
CA SER A 596 7.57 13.51 -29.18
C SER A 596 8.51 13.22 -28.01
N VAL A 597 9.77 12.94 -28.33
CA VAL A 597 10.84 12.66 -27.36
C VAL A 597 11.07 13.87 -26.47
#